data_AF-A0A1I6LW97-F1
#
_entry.id   AF-A0A1I6LW97-F1
#
_cell.length_a   1.000
_cell.length_b   1.000
_cell.length_c   1.000
_cell.angle_alpha   90.00
_cell.angle_beta   90.00
_cell.angle_gamma   90.00
#
_symmetry.space_group_name_H-M   'P 1'
#
loop_
_entity.id
_entity.type
_entity.pdbx_description
1 polymer ?
#
loop_
_entity_poly.entity_id
_entity_poly.type
_entity_poly.pdbx_seq_one_letter_code
_entity_poly.pdbx_strand_id
1 'polypeptide(L)' 'MMCLNHTHPDGEPVPDWEIYLRDGFGRPSEALGGVTGLVHTAEDALDAFLAFAPELSTYALVAVRSTIAPPWSVYEWA' A
#
# COMPACT_ATOMS: atom_id res chain seq x y z
N MET A 1 5.26 -24.66 13.27
CA MET A 1 5.58 -23.80 12.12
C MET A 1 5.09 -22.41 12.49
N MET A 2 5.99 -21.52 12.90
CA MET A 2 5.63 -20.18 13.34
C MET A 2 5.71 -19.26 12.13
N CYS A 3 4.54 -18.90 11.59
CA CYS A 3 4.43 -17.87 10.57
C CYS A 3 4.84 -16.55 11.24
N LEU A 4 6.04 -16.04 10.92
CA LEU A 4 6.46 -14.71 11.31
C LEU A 4 5.61 -13.73 10.51
N ASN A 5 4.51 -13.28 11.10
CA ASN A 5 3.79 -12.10 10.64
C ASN A 5 4.84 -10.98 10.57
N HIS A 6 5.23 -10.55 9.36
CA HIS A 6 6.03 -9.34 9.22
C HIS A 6 5.06 -8.19 9.42
N THR A 7 4.72 -7.94 10.67
CA THR A 7 4.03 -6.75 11.12
C THR A 7 5.00 -5.58 11.09
N HIS A 8 4.51 -4.37 10.84
CA HIS A 8 5.25 -3.16 11.24
C HIS A 8 5.76 -3.34 12.69
N PRO A 9 6.81 -2.62 13.14
CA PRO A 9 7.25 -2.71 14.54
C PRO A 9 6.11 -2.47 15.56
N ASP A 10 5.00 -1.87 15.12
CA ASP A 10 3.76 -1.64 15.89
C ASP A 10 2.74 -2.80 15.87
N GLY A 11 2.94 -3.88 15.12
CA GLY A 11 2.00 -5.02 15.09
C GLY A 11 0.89 -4.92 14.04
N GLU A 12 0.95 -3.95 13.12
CA GLU A 12 -0.06 -3.80 12.05
C GLU A 12 0.28 -4.60 10.79
N PRO A 13 -0.74 -5.20 10.12
CA PRO A 13 -0.54 -5.94 8.87
C PRO A 13 -0.03 -5.01 7.77
N VAL A 14 1.02 -5.45 7.07
CA VAL A 14 1.61 -4.68 5.96
C VAL A 14 0.60 -4.60 4.81
N PRO A 15 0.27 -3.40 4.31
CA PRO A 15 -0.63 -3.24 3.17
C PRO A 15 -0.01 -3.79 1.88
N ASP A 16 -0.84 -4.21 0.92
CA ASP A 16 -0.34 -4.60 -0.43
C ASP A 16 0.18 -3.37 -1.18
N TRP A 17 -0.43 -2.21 -0.92
CA TRP A 17 -0.08 -0.91 -1.48
C TRP A 17 0.06 0.14 -0.40
N GLU A 18 1.15 0.89 -0.43
CA GLU A 18 1.35 2.05 0.41
C GLU A 18 1.07 3.32 -0.39
N ILE A 19 0.31 4.24 0.21
CA ILE A 19 -0.07 5.51 -0.39
C ILE A 19 0.79 6.61 0.21
N TYR A 20 1.43 7.38 -0.67
CA TYR A 20 2.33 8.46 -0.28
C TYR A 20 1.89 9.80 -0.89
N LEU A 21 2.24 10.89 -0.22
CA LEU A 21 2.34 12.20 -0.86
C LEU A 21 3.46 12.17 -1.90
N ARG A 22 3.17 12.69 -3.07
CA ARG A 22 4.10 12.87 -4.17
C ARG A 22 4.78 14.22 -4.04
N ASP A 23 6.08 14.21 -3.83
CA ASP A 23 6.91 15.43 -3.79
C ASP A 23 7.04 16.07 -5.20
N GLY A 24 7.57 17.29 -5.28
CA GLY A 24 7.79 18.03 -6.54
C GLY A 24 8.65 17.30 -7.58
N PHE A 25 9.47 16.32 -7.17
CA PHE A 25 10.22 15.45 -8.08
C PHE A 25 9.48 14.17 -8.51
N GLY A 26 8.21 14.04 -8.10
CA GLY A 26 7.37 12.90 -8.42
C GLY A 26 7.62 11.66 -7.55
N ARG A 27 8.40 11.78 -6.46
CA ARG A 27 8.80 10.69 -5.56
C ARG A 27 7.85 10.58 -4.36
N PRO A 28 7.67 9.38 -3.78
CA PRO A 28 6.97 9.24 -2.51
C PRO A 28 7.75 9.95 -1.39
N SER A 29 7.05 10.74 -0.58
CA SER A 29 7.63 11.51 0.52
C SER A 29 7.07 11.10 1.88
N GLU A 30 5.80 11.39 2.14
CA GLU A 30 5.14 11.09 3.41
C GLU A 30 4.12 9.97 3.22
N ALA A 31 4.19 8.93 4.05
CA ALA A 31 3.23 7.83 4.03
C ALA A 31 1.91 8.29 4.66
N LEU A 32 0.82 8.21 3.91
CA LEU A 32 -0.52 8.58 4.36
C LEU A 32 -1.32 7.38 4.85
N GLY A 33 -0.98 6.18 4.36
CA GLY A 33 -1.63 4.94 4.73
C GLY A 33 -1.36 3.84 3.72
N GLY A 34 -2.21 2.82 3.72
CA GLY A 34 -2.10 1.74 2.74
C GLY A 34 -3.41 1.03 2.49
N VAL A 35 -3.45 0.32 1.38
CA VAL A 35 -4.58 -0.48 0.92
C VAL A 35 -4.18 -1.95 1.00
N THR A 36 -4.97 -2.71 1.76
CA THR A 36 -4.90 -4.17 1.83
C THR A 36 -5.98 -4.77 0.92
N GLY A 37 -5.65 -5.82 0.17
CA GLY A 37 -6.64 -6.57 -0.63
C GLY A 37 -6.27 -6.79 -2.10
N LEU A 38 -7.26 -7.28 -2.87
CA LEU A 38 -7.12 -7.67 -4.28
C LEU A 38 -7.05 -6.46 -5.22
N VAL A 39 -6.00 -5.67 -5.06
CA VAL A 39 -5.72 -4.52 -5.90
C VAL A 39 -4.46 -4.81 -6.70
N HIS A 40 -4.61 -4.84 -8.03
CA HIS A 40 -3.54 -5.27 -8.92
C HIS A 40 -2.78 -4.11 -9.56
N THR A 41 -3.32 -2.90 -9.52
CA THR A 41 -2.72 -1.71 -10.12
C THR A 41 -2.61 -0.56 -9.10
N ALA A 42 -1.67 0.35 -9.35
CA ALA A 42 -1.50 1.55 -8.53
C ALA A 42 -2.71 2.49 -8.62
N GLU A 43 -3.38 2.52 -9.78
CA GLU A 43 -4.57 3.35 -10.02
C GLU A 43 -5.77 2.83 -9.22
N ASP A 44 -6.01 1.52 -9.24
CA ASP A 44 -7.04 0.88 -8.41
C ASP A 44 -6.76 1.08 -6.90
N ALA A 45 -5.49 1.09 -6.50
CA ALA A 45 -5.11 1.33 -5.10
C ALA A 45 -5.42 2.77 -4.68
N LEU A 46 -5.14 3.74 -5.54
CA LEU A 46 -5.49 5.13 -5.30
C LEU A 46 -7.00 5.33 -5.27
N ASP A 47 -7.76 4.72 -6.19
CA ASP A 47 -9.21 4.82 -6.22
C ASP A 47 -9.84 4.25 -4.95
N ALA A 48 -9.40 3.06 -4.53
CA ALA A 48 -9.85 2.43 -3.29
C ALA A 48 -9.52 3.27 -2.05
N PHE A 49 -8.33 3.87 -1.99
CA PHE A 49 -7.94 4.76 -0.91
C PHE A 49 -8.78 6.04 -0.89
N LEU A 50 -8.99 6.66 -2.04
CA LEU A 50 -9.78 7.88 -2.17
C LEU A 50 -11.28 7.67 -1.95
N ALA A 51 -11.80 6.45 -2.16
CA ALA A 51 -13.16 6.10 -1.77
C ALA A 51 -13.36 6.19 -0.25
N PHE A 52 -12.31 5.94 0.54
CA PHE A 52 -12.33 6.05 1.99
C PHE A 52 -11.94 7.45 2.51
N ALA A 53 -10.97 8.10 1.84
CA ALA A 53 -10.46 9.43 2.19
C ALA A 53 -10.58 10.40 1.00
N PRO A 54 -11.80 10.77 0.58
CA PRO A 54 -12.02 11.62 -0.59
C PRO A 54 -11.42 13.03 -0.42
N GLU A 55 -11.24 13.50 0.81
CA GLU A 55 -10.59 14.77 1.11
C GLU A 55 -9.13 14.82 0.65
N LEU A 56 -8.48 13.66 0.48
CA LEU A 56 -7.09 13.57 0.03
C LEU A 56 -6.95 13.64 -1.50
N SER A 57 -8.05 13.66 -2.25
CA SER A 57 -8.05 13.73 -3.72
C SER A 57 -7.44 15.02 -4.29
N THR A 58 -7.35 16.08 -3.48
CA THR A 58 -6.72 17.34 -3.88
C THR A 58 -5.19 17.29 -3.86
N TYR A 59 -4.59 16.29 -3.21
CA TYR A 59 -3.14 16.16 -3.10
C TYR A 59 -2.59 15.32 -4.24
N ALA A 60 -1.33 15.56 -4.59
CA ALA A 60 -0.62 14.69 -5.51
C ALA A 60 -0.26 13.40 -4.75
N LEU A 61 -0.99 12.32 -5.01
CA LEU A 61 -0.79 11.03 -4.37
C LEU A 61 -0.05 10.05 -5.31
N VAL A 62 0.66 9.10 -4.72
CA VAL A 62 1.26 7.98 -5.44
C VAL A 62 1.09 6.70 -4.63
N ALA A 63 0.57 5.66 -5.28
CA ALA A 63 0.55 4.31 -4.72
C ALA A 63 1.83 3.57 -5.13
N VAL A 64 2.50 2.99 -4.15
CA VAL A 64 3.69 2.16 -4.33
C VAL A 64 3.39 0.78 -3.78
N ARG A 65 3.66 -0.26 -4.58
CA ARG A 65 3.49 -1.63 -4.12
C ARG A 65 4.51 -1.90 -3.01
N SER A 66 4.05 -2.39 -1.86
CA SER A 66 4.95 -2.72 -0.77
C SER A 66 5.97 -3.75 -1.24
N THR A 67 7.26 -3.48 -1.01
CA THR A 67 8.35 -4.39 -1.37
C THR A 67 8.44 -5.60 -0.43
N ILE A 68 7.70 -5.55 0.66
CA ILE A 68 7.50 -6.66 1.59
C ILE A 68 6.39 -7.53 0.99
N ALA A 69 6.74 -8.76 0.58
CA ALA A 69 5.77 -9.69 0.03
C ALA A 69 4.62 -9.87 1.04
N PRO A 70 3.36 -9.68 0.63
CA PRO A 70 2.24 -9.94 1.51
C PRO A 70 2.29 -11.39 1.97
N PRO A 71 1.91 -11.72 3.23
CA PRO A 71 1.94 -13.08 3.74
C PRO A 71 0.98 -14.04 2.99
N TRP A 72 0.05 -13.51 2.18
CA TRP A 72 -0.80 -14.28 1.25
C TRP A 72 -0.21 -14.46 -0.16
N SER A 73 0.91 -13.82 -0.47
CA SER A 73 1.56 -13.85 -1.79
C SER A 73 2.51 -15.04 -1.96
N VAL A 74 2.12 -16.22 -1.48
CA VAL A 74 2.66 -17.52 -1.92
C VAL A 74 1.63 -18.18 -2.84
N TYR A 75 1.49 -17.63 -4.04
CA TYR A 75 1.08 -18.44 -5.19
C TYR A 75 2.39 -18.88 -5.86
N GLU A 76 2.90 -20.02 -5.42
CA GLU A 76 3.91 -20.77 -6.16
C GLU A 76 3.29 -21.14 -7.52
N TRP A 77 3.75 -20.50 -8.60
CA TRP A 77 3.62 -21.12 -9.92
C TRP A 77 4.68 -22.20 -10.03
N ALA A 78 4.19 -23.39 -10.36
CA ALA A 78 4.86 -24.69 -10.51
C ALA A 78 6.16 -24.67 -11.32
#